data_AF-M6GGK0-F1
#
_entry.id   AF-M6GGK0-F1
#
_cell.length_a   1.000
_cell.length_b   1.000
_cell.length_c   1.000
_cell.angle_alpha   90.00
_cell.angle_beta   90.00
_cell.angle_gamma   90.00
#
_symmetry.space_group_name_H-M   'P 1'
#
loop_
_entity.id
_entity.type
_entity.pdbx_description
1 polymer ?
#
loop_
_entity_poly.entity_id
_entity_poly.type
_entity_poly.pdbx_seq_one_letter_code
_entity_poly.pdbx_strand_id
1 'polypeptide(L)' 'MTPTRAVETFILCKKKQEPVSEEVILVLDSFQSWNEIELTGLLNASSYFPEILNETRSEQTIRSLLEQFKQRIVEIPIR' A
#
# COMPACT_ATOMS: atom_id res chain seq x y z
N MET A 1 10.95 9.87 -1.43
CA MET A 1 9.61 9.83 -2.04
C MET A 1 8.56 9.44 -0.98
N THR A 2 7.30 9.90 -1.07
CA THR A 2 6.23 9.49 -0.13
C THR A 2 5.52 8.21 -0.59
N PRO A 3 4.85 7.45 0.31
CA PRO A 3 4.03 6.29 -0.06
C PRO A 3 3.05 6.52 -1.21
N THR A 4 2.22 7.57 -1.10
CA THR A 4 1.27 7.97 -2.16
C THR A 4 1.99 8.20 -3.48
N ARG A 5 3.13 8.90 -3.45
CA ARG A 5 3.89 9.19 -4.66
C ARG A 5 4.51 7.94 -5.28
N ALA A 6 4.91 6.95 -4.47
CA ALA A 6 5.42 5.68 -4.97
C ALA A 6 4.33 4.89 -5.70
N VAL A 7 3.12 4.81 -5.13
CA VAL A 7 1.96 4.15 -5.79
C VAL A 7 1.60 4.86 -7.09
N GLU A 8 1.52 6.18 -7.10
CA GLU A 8 1.24 6.97 -8.31
C GLU A 8 2.31 6.76 -9.39
N THR A 9 3.58 6.80 -9.00
CA THR A 9 4.70 6.61 -9.93
C THR A 9 4.67 5.21 -10.52
N PHE A 10 4.43 4.19 -9.70
CA PHE A 10 4.27 2.82 -10.17
C PHE A 10 3.18 2.72 -11.24
N ILE A 11 1.98 3.23 -10.94
CA ILE A 11 0.84 3.22 -11.86
C ILE A 11 1.19 3.93 -13.18
N LEU A 12 1.87 5.08 -13.09
CA LEU A 12 2.28 5.84 -14.26
C LEU A 12 3.25 5.06 -15.14
N CYS A 13 4.28 4.44 -14.54
CA CYS A 13 5.23 3.60 -15.24
C CYS A 13 4.54 2.43 -15.95
N LYS A 14 3.60 1.75 -15.27
CA LYS A 14 2.82 0.65 -15.87
C LYS A 14 1.97 1.11 -17.04
N LYS A 15 1.26 2.24 -16.91
CA LYS A 15 0.47 2.81 -18.01
C LYS A 15 1.32 3.21 -19.22
N LYS A 16 2.54 3.69 -18.98
CA LYS A 16 3.48 4.11 -20.03
C LYS A 16 4.36 2.98 -20.57
N GLN A 17 4.29 1.79 -19.99
CA GLN A 17 5.20 0.68 -20.28
C GLN A 17 6.67 1.04 -20.03
N GLU A 18 6.91 1.89 -19.03
CA GLU A 18 8.23 2.29 -18.57
C GLU A 18 8.70 1.39 -17.41
N PRO A 19 10.01 1.16 -17.26
CA PRO A 19 10.54 0.46 -16.10
C PRO A 19 10.26 1.24 -14.82
N VAL A 20 9.90 0.52 -13.76
CA VAL A 20 9.76 1.08 -12.41
C VAL A 20 11.15 1.17 -11.78
N SER A 21 11.51 2.32 -11.22
CA SER A 21 12.81 2.49 -10.57
C SER A 21 12.90 1.73 -9.23
N GLU A 22 14.12 1.35 -8.85
CA GLU A 22 14.39 0.68 -7.56
C GLU A 22 13.93 1.55 -6.37
N GLU A 23 14.04 2.87 -6.45
CA GLU A 23 13.56 3.78 -5.40
C GLU A 23 12.04 3.61 -5.15
N VAL A 24 11.24 3.47 -6.21
CA VAL A 24 9.79 3.25 -6.08
C VAL A 24 9.53 1.91 -5.41
N ILE A 25 10.25 0.86 -5.82
CA ILE A 25 10.10 -0.48 -5.24
C ILE A 25 10.47 -0.47 -3.75
N LEU A 26 11.59 0.15 -3.37
CA LEU A 26 12.03 0.27 -1.97
C LEU A 26 10.99 0.98 -1.11
N VAL A 27 10.37 2.04 -1.62
CA VAL A 27 9.29 2.72 -0.90
C VAL A 27 8.07 1.80 -0.79
N LEU A 28 7.64 1.14 -1.87
CA LEU A 28 6.54 0.18 -1.82
C LEU A 28 6.81 -0.99 -0.84
N ASP A 29 8.06 -1.43 -0.70
CA ASP A 29 8.44 -2.50 0.22
C ASP A 29 8.39 -2.06 1.69
N SER A 30 8.37 -0.75 1.97
CA SER A 30 8.17 -0.19 3.32
C SER A 30 6.71 -0.16 3.79
N PHE A 31 5.77 -0.76 3.05
CA PHE A 31 4.32 -0.66 3.29
C PHE A 31 3.86 -1.00 4.73
N GLN A 32 4.62 -1.82 5.46
CA GLN A 32 4.27 -2.22 6.82
C GLN A 32 4.19 -1.04 7.81
N SER A 33 4.88 0.07 7.54
CA SER A 33 4.86 1.27 8.38
C SER A 33 3.88 2.35 7.90
N TRP A 34 3.12 2.07 6.84
CA TRP A 34 2.23 3.05 6.22
C TRP A 34 0.95 3.25 7.04
N ASN A 35 0.31 4.39 6.88
CA ASN A 35 -0.97 4.67 7.52
C ASN A 35 -2.16 4.04 6.75
N GLU A 36 -3.35 4.11 7.36
CA GLU A 36 -4.57 3.53 6.79
C GLU A 36 -4.90 4.04 5.38
N ILE A 37 -4.71 5.33 5.12
CA ILE A 37 -5.01 5.95 3.82
C ILE A 37 -4.07 5.41 2.75
N GLU A 38 -2.77 5.34 3.06
CA GLU A 38 -1.74 4.86 2.15
C GLU A 38 -1.91 3.36 1.84
N LEU A 39 -2.20 2.55 2.86
CA LEU A 39 -2.48 1.12 2.69
C LEU A 39 -3.75 0.86 1.88
N THR A 40 -4.80 1.68 2.09
CA THR A 40 -6.03 1.62 1.28
C THR A 40 -5.74 1.98 -0.17
N GLY A 41 -4.92 3.02 -0.41
CA GLY A 41 -4.48 3.41 -1.75
C GLY A 41 -3.71 2.29 -2.46
N LEU A 42 -2.78 1.63 -1.76
CA LEU A 42 -2.04 0.48 -2.26
C LEU A 42 -2.96 -0.69 -2.62
N LEU A 43 -3.91 -1.04 -1.75
CA LEU A 43 -4.88 -2.12 -1.99
C LEU A 43 -5.82 -1.82 -3.18
N ASN A 44 -6.24 -0.57 -3.31
CA ASN A 44 -7.06 -0.16 -4.46
C ASN A 44 -6.25 -0.24 -5.76
N ALA A 45 -4.99 0.19 -5.75
CA ALA A 45 -4.10 0.11 -6.90
C ALA A 45 -3.89 -1.34 -7.36
N SER A 46 -3.74 -2.30 -6.44
CA SER A 46 -3.53 -3.72 -6.78
C SER A 46 -4.72 -4.37 -7.50
N SER A 47 -5.92 -3.78 -7.43
CA SER A 47 -7.09 -4.28 -8.17
C SER A 47 -6.98 -4.02 -9.68
N TYR A 48 -6.17 -3.03 -10.08
CA TYR A 48 -5.95 -2.66 -11.49
C TYR A 48 -4.55 -3.02 -11.97
N PHE A 49 -3.57 -3.06 -11.06
CA PHE A 49 -2.16 -3.34 -11.32
C PHE A 49 -1.68 -4.43 -10.36
N PRO A 50 -2.05 -5.71 -10.56
CA PRO A 50 -1.74 -6.79 -9.62
C PRO A 50 -0.24 -6.98 -9.41
N GLU A 51 0.58 -6.59 -10.37
CA GLU A 51 2.04 -6.65 -10.29
C GLU A 51 2.66 -5.65 -9.31
N ILE A 52 1.87 -4.76 -8.71
CA ILE A 52 2.30 -3.96 -7.55
C ILE A 52 2.46 -4.83 -6.31
N LEU A 53 1.82 -5.99 -6.25
CA LEU A 53 1.96 -6.95 -5.16
C LEU A 53 3.18 -7.86 -5.39
N ASN A 54 3.66 -8.44 -4.30
CA ASN A 54 4.68 -9.50 -4.32
C ASN A 54 4.44 -10.46 -3.15
N GLU A 55 5.38 -11.37 -2.90
CA GLU A 55 5.29 -12.37 -1.84
C GLU A 55 5.17 -11.75 -0.43
N THR A 56 5.74 -10.56 -0.21
CA THR A 56 5.73 -9.88 1.10
C THR A 56 4.56 -8.90 1.22
N ARG A 57 4.41 -8.03 0.22
CA ARG A 57 3.31 -7.09 -0.01
C ARG A 57 2.16 -7.79 -0.72
N SER A 58 1.56 -8.77 -0.03
CA SER A 58 0.36 -9.47 -0.50
C SER A 58 -0.92 -8.73 -0.10
N GLU A 59 -2.01 -9.00 -0.83
CA GLU A 59 -3.34 -8.48 -0.46
C GLU A 59 -3.72 -8.87 0.97
N GLN A 60 -3.47 -10.13 1.36
CA GLN A 60 -3.75 -10.61 2.71
C GLN A 60 -2.97 -9.83 3.78
N THR A 61 -1.69 -9.54 3.53
CA THR A 61 -0.84 -8.78 4.45
C THR A 61 -1.37 -7.35 4.60
N ILE A 62 -1.70 -6.68 3.49
CA ILE A 62 -2.22 -5.30 3.50
C ILE A 62 -3.55 -5.23 4.24
N ARG A 63 -4.47 -6.17 3.98
CA ARG A 63 -5.76 -6.26 4.70
C ARG A 63 -5.55 -6.46 6.20
N SER A 64 -4.62 -7.32 6.59
CA SER A 64 -4.31 -7.57 8.01
C SER A 64 -3.82 -6.31 8.72
N LEU A 65 -3.03 -5.47 8.06
CA LEU A 65 -2.59 -4.17 8.61
C LEU A 65 -3.76 -3.19 8.75
N LEU A 66 -4.64 -3.11 7.74
CA LEU A 66 -5.83 -2.26 7.78
C LEU A 66 -6.78 -2.62 8.93
N GLU A 67 -6.95 -3.90 9.24
CA GLU A 67 -7.77 -4.35 10.37
C GLU A 67 -7.23 -3.86 11.73
N GLN A 68 -5.91 -3.67 11.87
CA GLN A 68 -5.31 -3.13 13.11
C GLN A 68 -5.73 -1.68 13.36
N PHE A 69 -5.97 -0.88 12.31
CA PHE A 69 -6.46 0.49 12.45
C PHE A 69 -7.91 0.51 12.92
N LYS A 70 -8.76 -0.42 12.44
CA LYS A 70 -10.15 -0.55 12.89
C LYS A 70 -10.25 -0.91 14.37
N GLN A 71 -9.38 -1.79 14.87
CA GLN A 71 -9.36 -2.18 16.27
C GLN A 71 -9.02 -1.01 17.21
N ARG A 72 -8.11 -0.11 16.79
CA ARG A 72 -7.75 1.09 17.58
C ARG A 72 -8.92 2.07 17.78
N ILE A 73 -9.89 2.10 16.87
CA ILE A 73 -11.06 2.98 16.97
C ILE A 73 -12.09 2.46 17.99
N VAL A 74 -12.11 1.14 18.25
CA VAL A 74 -13.13 0.51 19.10
C VAL A 74 -12.80 0.61 20.61
N GLU A 75 -11.58 1.00 21.00
CA GLU A 75 -11.15 1.09 22.40
C GLU A 75 -11.56 2.39 23.13
N ILE A 76 -12.81 2.86 22.98
CA ILE A 76 -13.36 3.89 23.88
C ILE A 76 -14.14 3.16 24.99
N PRO A 77 -13.59 3.00 26.21
CA PRO A 77 -14.39 2.53 27.32
C PRO A 77 -15.44 3.59 27.66
N ILE A 78 -16.68 3.31 27.34
CA ILE A 78 -17.82 4.06 27.86
C ILE A 78 -17.86 3.77 29.36
N ARG A 79 -17.52 4.77 30.19
CA ARG A 79 -17.74 4.76 31.65
C ARG A 79 -18.94 5.62 31.98
#